data_AF-A0A4Q5YRM1-F1
#
_entry.id   AF-A0A4Q5YRM1-F1
#
_cell.length_a   1.000
_cell.length_b   1.000
_cell.length_c   1.000
_cell.angle_alpha   90.00
_cell.angle_beta   90.00
_cell.angle_gamma   90.00
#
_symmetry.space_group_name_H-M   'P 1'
#
loop_
_entity.id
_entity.type
_entity.pdbx_description
1 polymer ?
#
loop_
_entity_poly.entity_id
_entity_poly.type
_entity_poly.pdbx_seq_one_letter_code
_entity_poly.pdbx_strand_id
1 'polypeptide(L)'
;QINDVYEIAPIEAGKVGGVARIATIKKDLKANNPNTYLLMAGDFLSPSVYNSLMFEGKRIRGRQMVESLNAAGLDIAGFGNHEFDISEAELQSRMNESAFDWISSNSYHKTKDAIVPFVKTTSTGMERLPAYQIKTFKDADGTTVKVGFMGVNIPFNKATYVVYTDPLESAEKIYNSIKDSCDAIIAITHQQEADDIILAQRLPGLALVIGGHEHDMRYDKVGEVIVSKAHANARSAYILNLQINKKTGRNKVSSRLQMVDETIRLDSATNLVVQKWMGIAEKNYASIGFDAKNIILNSGEPLDAREASVRSSKTNFTRMVVAAMEKAAPASQVSIVNSGSIRLDDILQAPVTQYDIIRALPFGGSIMEVDMKGSVLKQILDAGVKNLGTGGFLQY
;
A
#
# COMPACT_ATOMS: atom_id res chain seq x y z
N GLN A 1 -1.69 -12.38 3.06
CA GLN A 1 -0.97 -11.09 3.11
C GLN A 1 -1.19 -10.35 1.80
N ILE A 2 -1.43 -9.04 1.91
CA ILE A 2 -1.33 -8.04 0.83
C ILE A 2 -0.61 -6.79 1.39
N ASN A 3 -0.15 -5.91 0.50
CA ASN A 3 0.54 -4.65 0.79
C ASN A 3 0.40 -3.70 -0.41
N ASP A 4 0.63 -2.40 -0.20
CA ASP A 4 0.76 -1.41 -1.27
C ASP A 4 -0.43 -1.42 -2.25
N VAL A 5 -1.67 -1.31 -1.74
CA VAL A 5 -2.88 -1.41 -2.56
C VAL A 5 -3.48 -0.03 -2.76
N TYR A 6 -3.32 0.52 -3.96
CA TYR A 6 -3.81 1.85 -4.33
C TYR A 6 -5.07 1.81 -5.21
N GLU A 7 -5.36 0.65 -5.80
CA GLU A 7 -6.51 0.40 -6.68
C GLU A 7 -7.49 -0.60 -6.03
N ILE A 8 -8.77 -0.22 -5.94
CA ILE A 8 -9.82 -1.10 -5.40
C ILE A 8 -10.34 -2.10 -6.43
N ALA A 9 -10.37 -1.68 -7.70
CA ALA A 9 -10.85 -2.45 -8.83
C ALA A 9 -9.70 -3.21 -9.50
N PRO A 10 -9.99 -4.27 -10.25
CA PRO A 10 -8.97 -4.90 -11.08
C PRO A 10 -8.42 -3.92 -12.13
N ILE A 11 -7.11 -3.99 -12.35
CA ILE A 11 -6.36 -3.21 -13.35
C ILE A 11 -6.16 -4.03 -14.63
N GLU A 12 -5.45 -3.47 -15.61
CA GLU A 12 -5.22 -4.10 -16.93
C GLU A 12 -6.52 -4.57 -17.59
N ALA A 13 -7.45 -3.63 -17.80
CA ALA A 13 -8.76 -3.90 -18.38
C ALA A 13 -9.58 -4.98 -17.64
N GLY A 14 -9.43 -5.05 -16.30
CA GLY A 14 -10.20 -5.96 -15.47
C GLY A 14 -9.49 -7.29 -15.16
N LYS A 15 -8.32 -7.54 -15.74
CA LYS A 15 -7.68 -8.87 -15.74
C LYS A 15 -6.89 -9.18 -14.48
N VAL A 16 -6.29 -8.17 -13.85
CA VAL A 16 -5.33 -8.39 -12.75
C VAL A 16 -5.78 -7.68 -11.47
N GLY A 17 -5.58 -8.31 -10.32
CA GLY A 17 -5.83 -7.75 -9.02
C GLY A 17 -7.30 -7.53 -8.68
N GLY A 18 -7.56 -6.58 -7.78
CA GLY A 18 -8.89 -6.21 -7.31
C GLY A 18 -9.24 -6.78 -5.94
N VAL A 19 -9.71 -5.90 -5.05
CA VAL A 19 -10.01 -6.22 -3.65
C VAL A 19 -11.13 -7.26 -3.51
N ALA A 20 -12.08 -7.31 -4.46
CA ALA A 20 -13.12 -8.33 -4.47
C ALA A 20 -12.61 -9.75 -4.78
N ARG A 21 -11.49 -9.91 -5.51
CA ARG A 21 -10.85 -11.22 -5.70
C ARG A 21 -10.07 -11.65 -4.45
N ILE A 22 -9.44 -10.70 -3.77
CA ILE A 22 -8.81 -10.94 -2.45
C ILE A 22 -9.86 -11.43 -1.43
N ALA A 23 -11.05 -10.83 -1.43
CA ALA A 23 -12.15 -11.27 -0.58
C ALA A 23 -12.57 -12.72 -0.86
N THR A 24 -12.63 -13.13 -2.13
CA THR A 24 -12.86 -14.54 -2.52
C THR A 24 -11.77 -15.44 -1.97
N ILE A 25 -10.49 -15.11 -2.19
CA ILE A 25 -9.36 -15.89 -1.67
C ILE A 25 -9.49 -16.07 -0.16
N LYS A 26 -9.76 -14.98 0.59
CA LYS A 26 -9.96 -15.06 2.05
C LYS A 26 -11.11 -16.01 2.39
N LYS A 27 -12.27 -15.85 1.76
CA LYS A 27 -13.48 -16.64 2.09
C LYS A 27 -13.26 -18.12 1.81
N ASP A 28 -12.67 -18.46 0.67
CA ASP A 28 -12.40 -19.85 0.28
C ASP A 28 -11.36 -20.50 1.22
N LEU A 29 -10.32 -19.77 1.62
CA LEU A 29 -9.36 -20.25 2.63
C LEU A 29 -9.99 -20.40 4.02
N LYS A 30 -10.81 -19.41 4.43
CA LYS A 30 -11.48 -19.42 5.74
C LYS A 30 -12.51 -20.54 5.88
N ALA A 31 -13.15 -20.94 4.78
CA ALA A 31 -14.06 -22.09 4.77
C ALA A 31 -13.34 -23.40 5.10
N ASN A 32 -12.06 -23.53 4.73
CA ASN A 32 -11.23 -24.70 5.01
C ASN A 32 -10.48 -24.61 6.35
N ASN A 33 -10.13 -23.39 6.79
CA ASN A 33 -9.48 -23.15 8.07
C ASN A 33 -10.06 -21.87 8.73
N PRO A 34 -10.85 -21.99 9.81
CA PRO A 34 -11.46 -20.83 10.45
C PRO A 34 -10.43 -19.85 11.04
N ASN A 35 -9.20 -20.31 11.30
CA ASN A 35 -8.07 -19.49 11.76
C ASN A 35 -7.37 -18.75 10.60
N THR A 36 -8.14 -18.20 9.66
CA THR A 36 -7.63 -17.48 8.47
C THR A 36 -7.76 -15.97 8.64
N TYR A 37 -6.65 -15.26 8.49
CA TYR A 37 -6.55 -13.80 8.60
C TYR A 37 -6.03 -13.19 7.28
N LEU A 38 -6.66 -12.09 6.87
CA LEU A 38 -6.18 -11.17 5.86
C LEU A 38 -5.44 -10.04 6.57
N LEU A 39 -4.17 -9.87 6.20
CA LEU A 39 -3.24 -8.92 6.80
C LEU A 39 -2.77 -7.94 5.73
N MET A 40 -2.74 -6.65 6.07
CA MET A 40 -2.32 -5.55 5.23
C MET A 40 -1.07 -4.88 5.79
N ALA A 41 0.02 -4.92 5.04
CA ALA A 41 1.29 -4.33 5.43
C ALA A 41 1.47 -2.92 4.86
N GLY A 42 0.57 -2.01 5.23
CA GLY A 42 0.66 -0.57 4.92
C GLY A 42 0.38 -0.16 3.47
N ASP A 43 0.39 1.15 3.26
CA ASP A 43 0.22 1.88 1.99
C ASP A 43 -1.04 1.51 1.21
N PHE A 44 -2.17 2.06 1.66
CA PHE A 44 -3.46 1.89 1.01
C PHE A 44 -4.39 3.10 1.07
N LEU A 45 -4.13 4.06 1.97
CA LEU A 45 -4.90 5.31 1.99
C LEU A 45 -4.45 6.30 0.92
N SER A 46 -3.19 6.26 0.51
CA SER A 46 -2.59 7.14 -0.49
C SER A 46 -1.51 6.38 -1.27
N PRO A 47 -1.19 6.74 -2.53
CA PRO A 47 -1.77 7.81 -3.34
C PRO A 47 -2.76 7.30 -4.39
N SER A 48 -3.80 6.59 -3.95
CA SER A 48 -4.91 6.19 -4.83
C SER A 48 -5.42 7.37 -5.65
N VAL A 49 -5.72 7.15 -6.94
CA VAL A 49 -6.30 8.17 -7.83
C VAL A 49 -7.61 8.75 -7.27
N TYR A 50 -8.30 8.00 -6.40
CA TYR A 50 -9.50 8.43 -5.70
C TYR A 50 -9.24 9.59 -4.73
N ASN A 51 -8.01 9.80 -4.28
CA ASN A 51 -7.69 10.84 -3.29
C ASN A 51 -7.97 12.26 -3.78
N SER A 52 -7.96 12.48 -5.10
CA SER A 52 -8.33 13.77 -5.70
C SER A 52 -9.83 13.91 -5.97
N LEU A 53 -10.63 12.85 -5.85
CA LEU A 53 -12.06 12.88 -6.19
C LEU A 53 -12.93 13.33 -5.02
N MET A 54 -14.16 13.75 -5.32
CA MET A 54 -15.13 14.26 -4.35
C MET A 54 -16.27 13.27 -4.11
N PHE A 55 -16.70 13.15 -2.86
CA PHE A 55 -17.90 12.43 -2.45
C PHE A 55 -18.52 13.13 -1.25
N GLU A 56 -19.83 13.40 -1.30
CA GLU A 56 -20.58 14.10 -0.23
C GLU A 56 -19.93 15.44 0.18
N GLY A 57 -19.43 16.19 -0.80
CA GLY A 57 -18.82 17.51 -0.57
C GLY A 57 -17.41 17.49 0.03
N LYS A 58 -16.79 16.30 0.20
CA LYS A 58 -15.42 16.15 0.72
C LYS A 58 -14.55 15.35 -0.25
N ARG A 59 -13.23 15.50 -0.16
CA ARG A 59 -12.29 14.63 -0.89
C ARG A 59 -12.40 13.20 -0.35
N ILE A 60 -12.33 12.19 -1.22
CA ILE A 60 -12.51 10.78 -0.83
C ILE A 60 -11.39 10.32 0.11
N ARG A 61 -10.13 10.60 -0.22
CA ARG A 61 -8.94 10.45 0.67
C ARG A 61 -8.94 9.14 1.48
N GLY A 62 -8.89 8.01 0.78
CA GLY A 62 -8.87 6.68 1.38
C GLY A 62 -10.22 6.07 1.80
N ARG A 63 -11.35 6.80 1.76
CA ARG A 63 -12.68 6.28 2.17
C ARG A 63 -13.12 5.08 1.33
N GLN A 64 -12.88 5.14 0.03
CA GLN A 64 -13.08 4.05 -0.93
C GLN A 64 -12.33 2.78 -0.55
N MET A 65 -11.09 2.93 -0.10
CA MET A 65 -10.22 1.80 0.21
C MET A 65 -10.64 1.19 1.53
N VAL A 66 -10.89 2.01 2.56
CA VAL A 66 -11.41 1.55 3.85
C VAL A 66 -12.73 0.80 3.68
N GLU A 67 -13.70 1.35 2.93
CA GLU A 67 -14.98 0.67 2.72
C GLU A 67 -14.80 -0.66 1.95
N SER A 68 -13.92 -0.69 0.94
CA SER A 68 -13.64 -1.91 0.16
C SER A 68 -12.92 -2.98 0.99
N LEU A 69 -11.94 -2.60 1.81
CA LEU A 69 -11.20 -3.51 2.70
C LEU A 69 -12.07 -3.99 3.87
N ASN A 70 -12.97 -3.15 4.39
CA ASN A 70 -14.00 -3.59 5.33
C ASN A 70 -14.87 -4.69 4.70
N ALA A 71 -15.35 -4.47 3.48
CA ALA A 71 -16.18 -5.44 2.77
C ALA A 71 -15.43 -6.71 2.37
N ALA A 72 -14.12 -6.62 2.10
CA ALA A 72 -13.25 -7.78 1.89
C ALA A 72 -12.97 -8.56 3.19
N GLY A 73 -13.29 -7.97 4.33
CA GLY A 73 -12.98 -8.48 5.65
C GLY A 73 -11.48 -8.45 5.89
N LEU A 74 -10.82 -7.30 5.79
CA LEU A 74 -9.48 -7.14 6.36
C LEU A 74 -9.54 -7.42 7.87
N ASP A 75 -8.51 -8.05 8.45
CA ASP A 75 -8.47 -8.31 9.90
C ASP A 75 -7.50 -7.36 10.63
N ILE A 76 -6.27 -7.20 10.11
CA ILE A 76 -5.25 -6.35 10.73
C ILE A 76 -4.51 -5.56 9.65
N ALA A 77 -4.34 -4.26 9.89
CA ALA A 77 -3.51 -3.36 9.10
C ALA A 77 -2.39 -2.73 9.94
N GLY A 78 -1.19 -2.65 9.37
CA GLY A 78 -0.14 -1.74 9.81
C GLY A 78 -0.21 -0.40 9.08
N PHE A 79 0.48 0.62 9.60
CA PHE A 79 0.79 1.82 8.83
C PHE A 79 1.92 1.55 7.84
N GLY A 80 1.82 2.15 6.67
CA GLY A 80 2.91 2.47 5.77
C GLY A 80 3.23 3.96 5.78
N ASN A 81 4.14 4.38 4.90
CA ASN A 81 4.55 5.77 4.81
C ASN A 81 3.48 6.67 4.19
N HIS A 82 2.66 6.14 3.29
CA HIS A 82 1.66 6.92 2.57
C HIS A 82 0.34 7.10 3.34
N GLU A 83 0.12 6.38 4.45
CA GLU A 83 -1.00 6.67 5.35
C GLU A 83 -0.98 8.12 5.89
N PHE A 84 0.21 8.73 5.97
CA PHE A 84 0.40 10.08 6.50
C PHE A 84 0.43 11.19 5.44
N ASP A 85 0.19 10.87 4.16
CA ASP A 85 0.07 11.86 3.08
C ASP A 85 -1.22 12.68 3.16
N ILE A 86 -2.26 12.11 3.76
CA ILE A 86 -3.53 12.78 3.99
C ILE A 86 -3.46 13.61 5.26
N SER A 87 -4.41 14.54 5.44
CA SER A 87 -4.43 15.36 6.66
C SER A 87 -4.73 14.51 7.89
N GLU A 88 -4.32 14.99 9.06
CA GLU A 88 -4.58 14.35 10.36
C GLU A 88 -6.06 13.99 10.56
N ALA A 89 -6.96 14.92 10.22
CA ALA A 89 -8.40 14.73 10.35
C ALA A 89 -8.95 13.67 9.37
N GLU A 90 -8.40 13.60 8.16
CA GLU A 90 -8.75 12.58 7.19
C GLU A 90 -8.28 11.20 7.66
N LEU A 91 -7.03 11.07 8.12
CA LEU A 91 -6.50 9.82 8.69
C LEU A 91 -7.34 9.36 9.89
N GLN A 92 -7.68 10.27 10.81
CA GLN A 92 -8.55 9.96 11.94
C GLN A 92 -9.93 9.44 11.48
N SER A 93 -10.51 10.05 10.44
CA SER A 93 -11.78 9.58 9.86
C SER A 93 -11.64 8.17 9.28
N ARG A 94 -10.55 7.87 8.56
CA ARG A 94 -10.28 6.54 7.99
C ARG A 94 -10.11 5.47 9.06
N MET A 95 -9.39 5.78 10.14
CA MET A 95 -9.26 4.85 11.28
C MET A 95 -10.63 4.56 11.91
N ASN A 96 -11.45 5.59 12.13
CA ASN A 96 -12.79 5.45 12.73
C ASN A 96 -13.73 4.62 11.85
N GLU A 97 -13.64 4.78 10.53
CA GLU A 97 -14.44 4.03 9.54
C GLU A 97 -13.96 2.59 9.35
N SER A 98 -12.75 2.24 9.79
CA SER A 98 -12.18 0.91 9.61
C SER A 98 -12.92 -0.13 10.47
N ALA A 99 -13.34 -1.24 9.88
CA ALA A 99 -13.90 -2.39 10.60
C ALA A 99 -12.81 -3.38 11.05
N PHE A 100 -11.58 -3.20 10.56
CA PHE A 100 -10.40 -3.96 10.92
C PHE A 100 -9.60 -3.30 12.04
N ASP A 101 -8.67 -4.06 12.60
CA ASP A 101 -7.78 -3.59 13.64
C ASP A 101 -6.55 -2.90 13.03
N TRP A 102 -6.11 -1.81 13.65
CA TRP A 102 -4.84 -1.16 13.33
C TRP A 102 -3.80 -1.51 14.40
N ILE A 103 -2.55 -1.70 14.00
CA ILE A 103 -1.41 -1.88 14.92
C ILE A 103 -0.25 -0.96 14.55
N SER A 104 0.43 -0.42 15.55
CA SER A 104 1.60 0.45 15.35
C SER A 104 2.51 0.42 16.57
N SER A 105 3.71 -0.14 16.39
CA SER A 105 4.73 -0.27 17.43
C SER A 105 5.67 0.95 17.48
N ASN A 106 5.79 1.73 16.41
CA ASN A 106 6.77 2.81 16.32
C ASN A 106 6.27 4.13 15.71
N SER A 107 5.01 4.21 15.24
CA SER A 107 4.41 5.46 14.76
C SER A 107 3.40 5.98 15.78
N TYR A 108 3.60 7.21 16.25
CA TYR A 108 2.81 7.85 17.30
C TYR A 108 2.20 9.17 16.83
N HIS A 109 1.02 9.47 17.37
CA HIS A 109 0.31 10.72 17.15
C HIS A 109 0.93 11.82 18.00
N LYS A 110 1.43 12.87 17.35
CA LYS A 110 1.87 14.09 18.00
C LYS A 110 0.72 15.09 18.05
N THR A 111 0.15 15.26 19.24
CA THR A 111 -0.81 16.33 19.53
C THR A 111 -0.07 17.57 19.99
N LYS A 112 -0.82 18.65 20.27
CA LYS A 112 -0.26 19.88 20.85
C LYS A 112 0.44 19.62 22.18
N ASP A 113 -0.10 18.70 22.99
CA ASP A 113 0.28 18.56 24.40
C ASP A 113 1.07 17.27 24.68
N ALA A 114 1.06 16.29 23.76
CA ALA A 114 1.68 14.99 24.00
C ALA A 114 2.03 14.23 22.71
N ILE A 115 2.89 13.22 22.86
CA ILE A 115 3.08 12.15 21.87
C ILE A 115 2.41 10.91 22.46
N VAL A 116 1.37 10.42 21.79
CA VAL A 116 0.51 9.33 22.26
C VAL A 116 0.26 8.34 21.12
N PRO A 117 -0.16 7.09 21.40
CA PRO A 117 -0.67 6.24 20.34
C PRO A 117 -1.84 6.91 19.63
N PHE A 118 -1.93 6.73 18.31
CA PHE A 118 -3.14 7.08 17.55
C PHE A 118 -4.37 6.43 18.16
N VAL A 119 -5.54 7.01 17.93
CA VAL A 119 -6.80 6.50 18.47
C VAL A 119 -7.77 6.15 17.35
N LYS A 120 -8.59 5.15 17.58
CA LYS A 120 -9.78 4.83 16.80
C LYS A 120 -11.00 5.16 17.63
N THR A 121 -11.85 6.05 17.15
CA THR A 121 -13.12 6.39 17.78
C THR A 121 -14.22 5.49 17.21
N THR A 122 -14.85 4.73 18.08
CA THR A 122 -15.99 3.85 17.79
C THR A 122 -17.25 4.39 18.47
N SER A 123 -18.40 3.74 18.23
CA SER A 123 -19.64 4.07 18.94
C SER A 123 -19.57 3.82 20.45
N THR A 124 -18.61 3.01 20.91
CA THR A 124 -18.44 2.63 22.32
C THR A 124 -17.33 3.41 23.03
N GLY A 125 -16.54 4.22 22.32
CA GLY A 125 -15.52 5.06 22.93
C GLY A 125 -14.30 5.29 22.04
N MET A 126 -13.20 5.73 22.65
CA MET A 126 -11.91 5.89 21.98
C MET A 126 -10.96 4.76 22.40
N GLU A 127 -10.40 4.08 21.42
CA GLU A 127 -9.47 2.97 21.60
C GLU A 127 -8.10 3.38 21.07
N ARG A 128 -7.07 3.29 21.92
CA ARG A 128 -5.69 3.53 21.47
C ARG A 128 -5.25 2.38 20.57
N LEU A 129 -4.64 2.70 19.43
CA LEU A 129 -3.99 1.73 18.59
C LEU A 129 -2.91 1.00 19.42
N PRO A 130 -2.99 -0.32 19.53
CA PRO A 130 -2.04 -1.05 20.35
C PRO A 130 -0.70 -1.22 19.62
N ALA A 131 0.38 -1.24 20.40
CA ALA A 131 1.72 -1.52 19.88
C ALA A 131 1.86 -2.97 19.37
N TYR A 132 1.05 -3.89 19.92
CA TYR A 132 0.95 -5.27 19.50
C TYR A 132 -0.42 -5.83 19.87
N GLN A 133 -0.80 -6.95 19.27
CA GLN A 133 -1.97 -7.73 19.68
C GLN A 133 -1.60 -9.18 19.87
N ILE A 134 -2.16 -9.84 20.88
CA ILE A 134 -2.05 -11.29 21.06
C ILE A 134 -3.43 -11.88 20.82
N LYS A 135 -3.58 -12.69 19.77
CA LYS A 135 -4.83 -13.38 19.46
C LYS A 135 -4.70 -14.86 19.80
N THR A 136 -5.76 -15.43 20.37
CA THR A 136 -5.83 -16.86 20.68
C THR A 136 -6.56 -17.57 19.55
N PHE A 137 -5.95 -18.64 19.05
CA PHE A 137 -6.48 -19.49 17.99
C PHE A 137 -6.75 -20.87 18.57
N LYS A 138 -7.78 -21.53 18.05
CA LYS A 138 -8.18 -22.87 18.49
C LYS A 138 -8.21 -23.80 17.29
N ASP A 139 -7.51 -24.93 17.39
CA ASP A 139 -7.53 -25.98 16.38
C ASP A 139 -8.74 -26.91 16.57
N ALA A 140 -9.04 -27.73 15.55
CA ALA A 140 -10.15 -28.65 15.55
C ALA A 140 -10.07 -29.69 16.69
N ASP A 141 -8.86 -30.06 17.12
CA ASP A 141 -8.63 -30.98 18.23
C ASP A 141 -8.78 -30.33 19.62
N GLY A 142 -9.07 -29.03 19.66
CA GLY A 142 -9.24 -28.25 20.89
C GLY A 142 -7.97 -27.57 21.41
N THR A 143 -6.81 -27.84 20.81
CA THR A 143 -5.55 -27.16 21.15
C THR A 143 -5.68 -25.67 20.92
N THR A 144 -5.23 -24.86 21.89
CA THR A 144 -5.17 -23.41 21.76
C THR A 144 -3.72 -22.92 21.65
N VAL A 145 -3.52 -21.92 20.80
CA VAL A 145 -2.23 -21.25 20.60
C VAL A 145 -2.41 -19.73 20.66
N LYS A 146 -1.39 -19.02 21.15
CA LYS A 146 -1.36 -17.55 21.17
C LYS A 146 -0.39 -17.03 20.11
N VAL A 147 -0.87 -16.17 19.22
CA VAL A 147 -0.03 -15.53 18.20
C VAL A 147 0.01 -14.03 18.44
N GLY A 148 1.23 -13.49 18.58
CA GLY A 148 1.49 -12.06 18.67
C GLY A 148 1.61 -11.42 17.29
N PHE A 149 1.05 -10.23 17.13
CA PHE A 149 1.18 -9.38 15.94
C PHE A 149 1.73 -8.03 16.36
N MET A 150 2.77 -7.54 15.68
CA MET A 150 3.34 -6.21 15.89
C MET A 150 3.47 -5.46 14.57
N GLY A 151 3.39 -4.12 14.61
CA GLY A 151 3.31 -3.27 13.41
C GLY A 151 4.49 -2.32 13.34
N VAL A 152 5.35 -2.41 12.32
CA VAL A 152 6.55 -1.57 12.21
C VAL A 152 6.51 -0.78 10.92
N ASN A 153 6.78 0.53 10.98
CA ASN A 153 6.71 1.41 9.82
C ASN A 153 7.99 2.22 9.64
N ILE A 154 8.39 2.47 8.40
CA ILE A 154 9.52 3.30 8.05
C ILE A 154 9.27 4.79 8.41
N PRO A 155 10.24 5.50 9.01
CA PRO A 155 10.07 6.91 9.41
C PRO A 155 10.26 7.88 8.23
N PHE A 156 9.52 7.64 7.14
CA PHE A 156 9.70 8.37 5.88
C PHE A 156 8.90 9.68 5.83
N ASN A 157 7.59 9.62 6.06
CA ASN A 157 6.73 10.79 5.98
C ASN A 157 7.08 11.81 7.09
N LYS A 158 6.96 13.11 6.80
CA LYS A 158 7.34 14.21 7.70
C LYS A 158 6.15 15.07 8.12
N ALA A 159 4.93 14.55 8.02
CA ALA A 159 3.74 15.23 8.51
C ALA A 159 3.89 15.61 9.99
N THR A 160 3.44 16.81 10.35
CA THR A 160 3.71 17.41 11.67
C THR A 160 3.02 16.69 12.83
N TYR A 161 2.00 15.88 12.53
CA TYR A 161 1.18 15.14 13.49
C TYR A 161 1.67 13.70 13.73
N VAL A 162 2.74 13.25 13.07
CA VAL A 162 3.32 11.91 13.29
C VAL A 162 4.75 12.02 13.79
N VAL A 163 5.09 11.20 14.79
CA VAL A 163 6.45 11.00 15.29
C VAL A 163 6.78 9.53 15.26
N TYR A 164 8.01 9.22 14.87
CA TYR A 164 8.51 7.85 14.80
C TYR A 164 9.58 7.62 15.85
N THR A 165 9.54 6.45 16.48
CA THR A 165 10.70 5.89 17.18
C THR A 165 11.50 4.99 16.22
N ASP A 166 12.72 4.63 16.60
CA ASP A 166 13.55 3.73 15.78
C ASP A 166 12.80 2.42 15.51
N PRO A 167 12.60 2.02 14.23
CA PRO A 167 11.81 0.84 13.89
C PRO A 167 12.35 -0.46 14.50
N LEU A 168 13.66 -0.68 14.43
CA LEU A 168 14.29 -1.93 14.87
C LEU A 168 14.33 -2.02 16.39
N GLU A 169 14.67 -0.94 17.09
CA GLU A 169 14.66 -0.88 18.56
C GLU A 169 13.24 -1.06 19.10
N SER A 170 12.24 -0.42 18.47
CA SER A 170 10.83 -0.54 18.87
C SER A 170 10.34 -1.98 18.69
N ALA A 171 10.67 -2.59 17.54
CA ALA A 171 10.34 -3.97 17.24
C ALA A 171 10.96 -4.95 18.26
N GLU A 172 12.26 -4.80 18.56
CA GLU A 172 12.97 -5.63 19.53
C GLU A 172 12.39 -5.49 20.94
N LYS A 173 12.07 -4.25 21.37
CA LYS A 173 11.43 -3.99 22.65
C LYS A 173 10.07 -4.67 22.77
N ILE A 174 9.22 -4.55 21.74
CA ILE A 174 7.91 -5.19 21.71
C ILE A 174 8.06 -6.71 21.73
N TYR A 175 8.90 -7.27 20.86
CA TYR A 175 9.16 -8.71 20.78
C TYR A 175 9.59 -9.26 22.15
N ASN A 176 10.59 -8.64 22.78
CA ASN A 176 11.09 -9.06 24.09
C ASN A 176 10.01 -9.00 25.17
N SER A 177 9.05 -8.06 25.08
CA SER A 177 7.95 -7.97 26.04
C SER A 177 6.87 -9.06 25.90
N ILE A 178 6.73 -9.68 24.72
CA ILE A 178 5.62 -10.62 24.43
C ILE A 178 6.06 -12.05 24.06
N LYS A 179 7.35 -12.28 23.78
CA LYS A 179 7.90 -13.58 23.34
C LYS A 179 7.56 -14.73 24.27
N ASP A 180 7.54 -14.51 25.58
CA ASP A 180 7.25 -15.56 26.55
C ASP A 180 5.74 -15.75 26.79
N SER A 181 4.89 -14.89 26.19
CA SER A 181 3.43 -14.97 26.25
C SER A 181 2.78 -15.50 24.96
N CYS A 182 3.59 -15.76 23.92
CA CYS A 182 3.14 -16.19 22.61
C CYS A 182 3.79 -17.51 22.19
N ASP A 183 3.09 -18.30 21.40
CA ASP A 183 3.64 -19.49 20.73
C ASP A 183 4.30 -19.14 19.39
N ALA A 184 3.89 -18.02 18.79
CA ALA A 184 4.52 -17.44 17.60
C ALA A 184 4.32 -15.93 17.58
N ILE A 185 5.24 -15.20 16.95
CA ILE A 185 5.12 -13.75 16.73
C ILE A 185 5.29 -13.45 15.25
N ILE A 186 4.43 -12.59 14.73
CA ILE A 186 4.40 -12.11 13.35
C ILE A 186 4.64 -10.60 13.38
N ALA A 187 5.65 -10.14 12.64
CA ALA A 187 5.85 -8.73 12.38
C ALA A 187 5.12 -8.35 11.08
N ILE A 188 4.23 -7.36 11.12
CA ILE A 188 3.65 -6.71 9.95
C ILE A 188 4.43 -5.42 9.75
N THR A 189 5.17 -5.33 8.66
CA THR A 189 6.15 -4.26 8.46
C THR A 189 5.88 -3.48 7.18
N HIS A 190 6.20 -2.20 7.20
CA HIS A 190 6.24 -1.36 6.01
C HIS A 190 7.59 -0.66 6.00
N GLN A 191 8.61 -1.41 5.60
CA GLN A 191 10.02 -1.01 5.62
C GLN A 191 10.68 -1.46 4.34
N GLN A 192 11.92 -1.03 4.09
CA GLN A 192 12.71 -1.64 3.03
C GLN A 192 13.03 -3.10 3.36
N GLU A 193 13.16 -3.93 2.32
CA GLU A 193 13.46 -5.36 2.40
C GLU A 193 14.74 -5.60 3.18
N ALA A 194 15.76 -4.76 2.97
CA ALA A 194 17.00 -4.83 3.71
C ALA A 194 16.79 -4.69 5.23
N ASP A 195 15.90 -3.79 5.66
CA ASP A 195 15.57 -3.59 7.08
C ASP A 195 14.74 -4.74 7.64
N ASP A 196 13.85 -5.32 6.84
CA ASP A 196 13.09 -6.52 7.23
C ASP A 196 13.99 -7.75 7.38
N ILE A 197 15.02 -7.90 6.51
CA ILE A 197 16.05 -8.92 6.65
C ILE A 197 16.86 -8.69 7.93
N ILE A 198 17.29 -7.45 8.21
CA ILE A 198 18.00 -7.11 9.45
C ILE A 198 17.13 -7.41 10.68
N LEU A 199 15.84 -7.08 10.64
CA LEU A 199 14.89 -7.38 11.71
C LEU A 199 14.80 -8.89 11.96
N ALA A 200 14.67 -9.70 10.91
CA ALA A 200 14.65 -11.16 11.01
C ALA A 200 15.96 -11.74 11.57
N GLN A 201 17.10 -11.15 11.25
CA GLN A 201 18.41 -11.53 11.82
C GLN A 201 18.49 -11.21 13.32
N ARG A 202 18.00 -10.03 13.73
CA ARG A 202 18.01 -9.59 15.14
C ARG A 202 17.03 -10.40 16.00
N LEU A 203 15.89 -10.79 15.42
CA LEU A 203 14.81 -11.48 16.11
C LEU A 203 14.54 -12.87 15.51
N PRO A 204 15.47 -13.83 15.66
CA PRO A 204 15.37 -15.14 15.02
C PRO A 204 14.21 -16.03 15.54
N GLY A 205 13.51 -15.60 16.59
CA GLY A 205 12.30 -16.28 17.10
C GLY A 205 10.98 -15.74 16.53
N LEU A 206 11.02 -14.75 15.64
CA LEU A 206 9.86 -14.42 14.81
C LEU A 206 9.48 -15.62 13.93
N ALA A 207 8.18 -15.83 13.71
CA ALA A 207 7.73 -16.82 12.75
C ALA A 207 7.70 -16.24 11.32
N LEU A 208 7.25 -14.99 11.19
CA LEU A 208 7.02 -14.31 9.92
C LEU A 208 7.34 -12.82 10.04
N VAL A 209 7.91 -12.26 8.98
CA VAL A 209 7.92 -10.83 8.67
C VAL A 209 7.11 -10.62 7.39
N ILE A 210 5.98 -9.95 7.53
CA ILE A 210 4.99 -9.68 6.50
C ILE A 210 5.18 -8.22 6.09
N GLY A 211 5.98 -7.99 5.04
CA GLY A 211 6.37 -6.66 4.60
C GLY A 211 5.52 -6.06 3.47
N GLY A 212 5.73 -4.76 3.23
CA GLY A 212 5.34 -3.98 2.05
C GLY A 212 6.47 -3.01 1.68
N HIS A 213 6.18 -1.95 0.90
CA HIS A 213 7.04 -0.84 0.44
C HIS A 213 7.70 -1.01 -0.93
N GLU A 214 8.10 -2.21 -1.33
CA GLU A 214 8.87 -2.46 -2.57
C GLU A 214 7.99 -2.41 -3.81
N HIS A 215 6.68 -2.54 -3.62
CA HIS A 215 5.65 -2.73 -4.64
C HIS A 215 5.82 -3.95 -5.56
N ASP A 216 6.95 -4.65 -5.48
CA ASP A 216 7.25 -5.89 -6.16
C ASP A 216 7.40 -7.03 -5.16
N MET A 217 7.17 -8.26 -5.61
CA MET A 217 7.16 -9.39 -4.69
C MET A 217 8.58 -9.74 -4.22
N ARG A 218 8.71 -10.06 -2.92
CA ARG A 218 9.93 -10.54 -2.27
C ARG A 218 9.66 -11.76 -1.43
N TYR A 219 10.67 -12.61 -1.32
CA TYR A 219 10.64 -13.80 -0.50
C TYR A 219 12.04 -14.20 -0.06
N ASP A 220 12.27 -14.14 1.25
CA ASP A 220 13.54 -14.53 1.84
C ASP A 220 13.32 -15.43 3.04
N LYS A 221 14.26 -16.35 3.23
CA LYS A 221 14.36 -17.17 4.43
C LYS A 221 15.62 -16.77 5.19
N VAL A 222 15.43 -16.15 6.35
CA VAL A 222 16.52 -15.67 7.21
C VAL A 222 16.54 -16.52 8.48
N GLY A 223 17.44 -17.49 8.53
CA GLY A 223 17.35 -18.56 9.53
C GLY A 223 16.06 -19.36 9.33
N GLU A 224 15.17 -19.40 10.32
CA GLU A 224 13.83 -19.99 10.19
C GLU A 224 12.71 -18.96 9.95
N VAL A 225 13.04 -17.66 9.99
CA VAL A 225 12.08 -16.57 9.75
C VAL A 225 11.83 -16.45 8.26
N ILE A 226 10.57 -16.42 7.84
CA ILE A 226 10.19 -16.08 6.46
C ILE A 226 9.89 -14.58 6.39
N VAL A 227 10.54 -13.89 5.46
CA VAL A 227 10.24 -12.52 5.07
C VAL A 227 9.50 -12.59 3.73
N SER A 228 8.30 -12.02 3.65
CA SER A 228 7.52 -12.03 2.40
C SER A 228 6.88 -10.68 2.14
N LYS A 229 6.80 -10.30 0.86
CA LYS A 229 6.14 -9.08 0.38
C LYS A 229 5.43 -9.36 -0.93
N ALA A 230 4.14 -9.06 -1.05
CA ALA A 230 3.40 -9.28 -2.30
C ALA A 230 3.63 -8.12 -3.29
N HIS A 231 3.30 -8.33 -4.56
CA HIS A 231 3.19 -7.21 -5.50
C HIS A 231 2.11 -6.21 -5.05
N ALA A 232 2.31 -4.94 -5.38
CA ALA A 232 1.33 -3.86 -5.17
C ALA A 232 0.01 -4.09 -5.91
N ASN A 233 -0.99 -3.26 -5.57
CA ASN A 233 -2.31 -3.20 -6.18
C ASN A 233 -3.06 -4.54 -6.18
N ALA A 234 -2.78 -5.35 -5.16
CA ALA A 234 -3.35 -6.69 -5.00
C ALA A 234 -3.16 -7.58 -6.24
N ARG A 235 -2.13 -7.33 -7.08
CA ARG A 235 -1.76 -8.19 -8.22
C ARG A 235 -1.45 -9.62 -7.78
N SER A 236 -1.00 -9.76 -6.54
CA SER A 236 -0.79 -11.05 -5.89
C SER A 236 -1.15 -10.97 -4.40
N ALA A 237 -1.27 -12.13 -3.78
CA ALA A 237 -1.34 -12.27 -2.34
C ALA A 237 -0.48 -13.44 -1.89
N TYR A 238 0.23 -13.28 -0.78
CA TYR A 238 0.90 -14.41 -0.12
C TYR A 238 -0.08 -15.17 0.75
N ILE A 239 -0.17 -16.48 0.53
CA ILE A 239 -0.86 -17.44 1.39
C ILE A 239 0.21 -18.08 2.26
N LEU A 240 0.18 -17.77 3.57
CA LEU A 240 1.15 -18.21 4.56
C LEU A 240 0.46 -19.12 5.57
N ASN A 241 0.83 -20.40 5.60
CA ASN A 241 0.31 -21.35 6.57
C ASN A 241 1.34 -21.52 7.70
N LEU A 242 1.01 -21.00 8.87
CA LEU A 242 1.80 -21.16 10.08
C LEU A 242 1.26 -22.36 10.88
N GLN A 243 2.07 -23.40 11.01
CA GLN A 243 1.81 -24.56 11.87
C GLN A 243 2.64 -24.43 13.15
N ILE A 244 1.97 -24.52 14.30
CA ILE A 244 2.59 -24.36 15.62
C ILE A 244 2.46 -25.69 16.36
N ASN A 245 3.58 -26.31 16.72
CA ASN A 245 3.59 -27.55 17.47
C ASN A 245 3.87 -27.29 18.96
N LYS A 246 2.81 -27.25 19.78
CA LYS A 246 2.90 -27.00 21.23
C LYS A 246 3.75 -28.00 22.00
N LYS A 247 3.92 -29.24 21.51
CA LYS A 247 4.72 -30.27 22.20
C LYS A 247 6.22 -30.03 22.02
N THR A 248 6.61 -29.55 20.85
CA THR A 248 8.04 -29.33 20.50
C THR A 248 8.46 -27.87 20.59
N GLY A 249 7.52 -26.93 20.69
CA GLY A 249 7.76 -25.50 20.61
C GLY A 249 8.22 -25.03 19.23
N ARG A 250 8.07 -25.85 18.18
CA ARG A 250 8.54 -25.53 16.82
C ARG A 250 7.42 -24.99 15.95
N ASN A 251 7.77 -23.96 15.18
CA ASN A 251 6.93 -23.36 14.16
C ASN A 251 7.39 -23.81 12.77
N LYS A 252 6.44 -24.07 11.87
CA LYS A 252 6.71 -24.34 10.46
C LYS A 252 5.84 -23.43 9.62
N VAL A 253 6.46 -22.76 8.65
CA VAL A 253 5.76 -21.92 7.68
C VAL A 253 5.81 -22.59 6.31
N SER A 254 4.67 -22.70 5.63
CA SER A 254 4.63 -22.90 4.20
C SER A 254 4.01 -21.70 3.50
N SER A 255 4.56 -21.32 2.36
CA SER A 255 4.22 -20.10 1.64
C SER A 255 3.89 -20.39 0.18
N ARG A 256 2.89 -19.71 -0.36
CA ARG A 256 2.57 -19.70 -1.79
C ARG A 256 2.19 -18.29 -2.21
N LEU A 257 2.83 -17.79 -3.26
CA LEU A 257 2.37 -16.59 -3.96
C LEU A 257 1.17 -16.97 -4.83
N GLN A 258 0.04 -16.33 -4.61
CA GLN A 258 -1.15 -16.46 -5.44
C GLN A 258 -1.27 -15.24 -6.33
N MET A 259 -1.08 -15.41 -7.65
CA MET A 259 -1.44 -14.36 -8.61
C MET A 259 -2.95 -14.17 -8.59
N VAL A 260 -3.37 -12.91 -8.68
CA VAL A 260 -4.77 -12.52 -8.62
C VAL A 260 -5.19 -12.09 -10.01
N ASP A 261 -5.93 -12.97 -10.69
CA ASP A 261 -6.37 -12.76 -12.06
C ASP A 261 -7.84 -13.16 -12.25
N GLU A 262 -8.31 -13.14 -13.50
CA GLU A 262 -9.69 -13.46 -13.87
C GLU A 262 -10.15 -14.89 -13.57
N THR A 263 -9.23 -15.81 -13.26
CA THR A 263 -9.61 -17.16 -12.81
C THR A 263 -10.23 -17.15 -11.41
N ILE A 264 -10.00 -16.08 -10.64
CA ILE A 264 -10.59 -15.88 -9.32
C ILE A 264 -11.87 -15.06 -9.46
N ARG A 265 -13.00 -15.66 -9.08
CA ARG A 265 -14.30 -15.00 -9.05
C ARG A 265 -14.27 -13.76 -8.14
N LEU A 266 -15.03 -12.74 -8.51
CA LEU A 266 -15.26 -11.58 -7.65
C LEU A 266 -16.21 -11.97 -6.50
N ASP A 267 -15.88 -11.58 -5.28
CA ASP A 267 -16.83 -11.67 -4.17
C ASP A 267 -17.98 -10.67 -4.37
N SER A 268 -19.22 -11.15 -4.38
CA SER A 268 -20.38 -10.29 -4.71
C SER A 268 -20.56 -9.11 -3.76
N ALA A 269 -20.37 -9.31 -2.45
CA ALA A 269 -20.58 -8.26 -1.46
C ALA A 269 -19.48 -7.19 -1.54
N THR A 270 -18.21 -7.61 -1.63
CA THR A 270 -17.10 -6.68 -1.84
C THR A 270 -17.20 -5.98 -3.19
N ASN A 271 -17.59 -6.70 -4.25
CA ASN A 271 -17.72 -6.13 -5.59
C ASN A 271 -18.81 -5.05 -5.66
N LEU A 272 -19.93 -5.19 -4.94
CA LEU A 272 -20.95 -4.13 -4.86
C LEU A 272 -20.37 -2.82 -4.33
N VAL A 273 -19.50 -2.89 -3.32
CA VAL A 273 -18.80 -1.71 -2.77
C VAL A 273 -17.81 -1.14 -3.80
N VAL A 274 -17.04 -2.00 -4.47
CA VAL A 274 -16.12 -1.56 -5.54
C VAL A 274 -16.88 -0.86 -6.66
N GLN A 275 -17.98 -1.43 -7.15
CA GLN A 275 -18.80 -0.84 -8.22
C GLN A 275 -19.43 0.49 -7.82
N LYS A 276 -19.88 0.63 -6.56
CA LYS A 276 -20.34 1.93 -6.02
C LYS A 276 -19.25 3.00 -6.18
N TRP A 277 -18.03 2.71 -5.74
CA TRP A 277 -16.92 3.66 -5.81
C TRP A 277 -16.46 3.93 -7.24
N MET A 278 -16.42 2.91 -8.11
CA MET A 278 -16.17 3.10 -9.54
C MET A 278 -17.21 4.04 -10.18
N GLY A 279 -18.49 3.88 -9.86
CA GLY A 279 -19.54 4.78 -10.36
C GLY A 279 -19.42 6.21 -9.84
N ILE A 280 -18.96 6.39 -8.59
CA ILE A 280 -18.63 7.73 -8.05
C ILE A 280 -17.45 8.33 -8.81
N ALA A 281 -16.41 7.55 -9.07
CA ALA A 281 -15.22 8.02 -9.77
C ALA A 281 -15.55 8.40 -11.22
N GLU A 282 -16.29 7.57 -11.95
CA GLU A 282 -16.75 7.86 -13.31
C GLU A 282 -17.50 9.20 -13.39
N LYS A 283 -18.40 9.47 -12.43
CA LYS A 283 -19.10 10.77 -12.35
C LYS A 283 -18.16 11.94 -12.06
N ASN A 284 -17.14 11.74 -11.22
CA ASN A 284 -16.14 12.77 -10.93
C ASN A 284 -15.26 13.08 -12.14
N TYR A 285 -14.87 12.07 -12.92
CA TYR A 285 -14.09 12.28 -14.14
C TYR A 285 -14.92 12.97 -15.23
N ALA A 286 -16.17 12.52 -15.41
CA ALA A 286 -17.08 13.13 -16.37
C ALA A 286 -17.35 14.61 -16.08
N SER A 287 -17.43 15.02 -14.81
CA SER A 287 -17.70 16.42 -14.44
C SER A 287 -16.57 17.39 -14.79
N ILE A 288 -15.36 16.88 -15.04
CA ILE A 288 -14.19 17.65 -15.51
C ILE A 288 -13.84 17.35 -16.97
N GLY A 289 -14.76 16.71 -17.72
CA GLY A 289 -14.62 16.48 -19.16
C GLY A 289 -13.81 15.25 -19.56
N PHE A 290 -13.50 14.35 -18.62
CA PHE A 290 -12.85 13.08 -18.94
C PHE A 290 -13.86 11.94 -19.06
N ASP A 291 -13.64 11.08 -20.05
CA ASP A 291 -14.30 9.78 -20.16
C ASP A 291 -13.29 8.69 -19.82
N ALA A 292 -13.38 8.17 -18.59
CA ALA A 292 -12.48 7.14 -18.08
C ALA A 292 -12.38 5.90 -18.98
N LYS A 293 -13.43 5.57 -19.75
CA LYS A 293 -13.48 4.40 -20.64
C LYS A 293 -12.97 4.70 -22.04
N ASN A 294 -12.77 5.96 -22.39
CA ASN A 294 -12.31 6.34 -23.73
C ASN A 294 -10.90 5.79 -23.99
N ILE A 295 -10.78 5.00 -25.05
CA ILE A 295 -9.51 4.39 -25.48
C ILE A 295 -8.70 5.46 -26.22
N ILE A 296 -7.52 5.77 -25.70
CA ILE A 296 -6.60 6.76 -26.29
C ILE A 296 -5.48 6.10 -27.09
N LEU A 297 -5.19 4.82 -26.82
CA LEU A 297 -4.24 4.02 -27.59
C LEU A 297 -4.80 2.61 -27.74
N ASN A 298 -5.23 2.24 -28.94
CA ASN A 298 -5.85 0.94 -29.18
C ASN A 298 -4.83 -0.21 -29.34
N SER A 299 -3.61 0.11 -29.76
CA SER A 299 -2.52 -0.84 -30.00
C SER A 299 -1.17 -0.13 -29.86
N GLY A 300 -0.13 -0.84 -29.45
CA GLY A 300 1.23 -0.30 -29.34
C GLY A 300 2.13 -1.20 -28.50
N GLU A 301 3.37 -0.77 -28.32
CA GLU A 301 4.27 -1.42 -27.37
C GLU A 301 3.81 -1.17 -25.93
N PRO A 302 4.07 -2.11 -25.00
CA PRO A 302 3.77 -1.92 -23.59
C PRO A 302 4.48 -0.69 -23.02
N LEU A 303 3.76 0.18 -22.30
CA LEU A 303 4.33 1.41 -21.73
C LEU A 303 4.81 1.17 -20.30
N ASP A 304 6.13 1.21 -20.07
CA ASP A 304 6.69 0.97 -18.73
C ASP A 304 6.61 2.23 -17.88
N ALA A 305 5.72 2.22 -16.90
CA ALA A 305 5.54 3.26 -15.88
C ALA A 305 5.74 2.70 -14.46
N ARG A 306 6.48 1.59 -14.33
CA ARG A 306 6.85 1.03 -13.03
C ARG A 306 7.71 2.02 -12.26
N GLU A 307 7.46 2.13 -10.96
CA GLU A 307 8.14 3.07 -10.08
C GLU A 307 9.67 2.91 -10.15
N ALA A 308 10.15 1.67 -10.08
CA ALA A 308 11.56 1.32 -10.17
C ALA A 308 12.20 1.78 -11.49
N SER A 309 11.46 1.67 -12.60
CA SER A 309 11.93 2.08 -13.93
C SER A 309 11.95 3.60 -14.07
N VAL A 310 10.81 4.26 -13.79
CA VAL A 310 10.67 5.70 -14.03
C VAL A 310 11.53 6.52 -13.07
N ARG A 311 11.86 6.03 -11.88
CA ARG A 311 12.73 6.75 -10.94
C ARG A 311 14.22 6.59 -11.22
N SER A 312 14.60 5.71 -12.14
CA SER A 312 16.01 5.37 -12.42
C SER A 312 16.41 5.56 -13.88
N SER A 313 15.44 5.72 -14.78
CA SER A 313 15.68 5.78 -16.21
C SER A 313 14.56 6.51 -16.95
N LYS A 314 14.81 6.79 -18.24
CA LYS A 314 13.79 7.30 -19.16
C LYS A 314 13.12 6.11 -19.85
N THR A 315 11.81 5.94 -19.66
CA THR A 315 11.02 4.88 -20.30
C THR A 315 10.27 5.42 -21.51
N ASN A 316 9.62 4.54 -22.28
CA ASN A 316 8.70 4.99 -23.33
C ASN A 316 7.51 5.78 -22.75
N PHE A 317 7.01 5.40 -21.57
CA PHE A 317 5.96 6.16 -20.88
C PHE A 317 6.43 7.56 -20.46
N THR A 318 7.61 7.69 -19.84
CA THR A 318 8.08 9.01 -19.37
C THR A 318 8.35 9.95 -20.54
N ARG A 319 8.90 9.43 -21.65
CA ARG A 319 9.06 10.20 -22.90
C ARG A 319 7.73 10.67 -23.46
N MET A 320 6.68 9.83 -23.39
CA MET A 320 5.34 10.21 -23.82
C MET A 320 4.77 11.35 -22.95
N VAL A 321 4.98 11.30 -21.63
CA VAL A 321 4.56 12.38 -20.71
C VAL A 321 5.28 13.69 -21.04
N VAL A 322 6.62 13.66 -21.19
CA VAL A 322 7.40 14.86 -21.54
C VAL A 322 6.97 15.43 -22.89
N ALA A 323 6.82 14.60 -23.92
CA ALA A 323 6.35 15.04 -25.23
C ALA A 323 4.94 15.66 -25.19
N ALA A 324 4.06 15.14 -24.32
CA ALA A 324 2.74 15.74 -24.11
C ALA A 324 2.83 17.13 -23.45
N MET A 325 3.77 17.32 -22.51
CA MET A 325 4.04 18.63 -21.91
C MET A 325 4.60 19.62 -22.93
N GLU A 326 5.57 19.21 -23.75
CA GLU A 326 6.14 20.04 -24.82
C GLU A 326 5.06 20.48 -25.82
N LYS A 327 4.15 19.56 -26.19
CA LYS A 327 3.03 19.88 -27.07
C LYS A 327 2.05 20.87 -26.44
N ALA A 328 1.83 20.79 -25.13
CA ALA A 328 0.94 21.69 -24.40
C ALA A 328 1.55 23.08 -24.18
N ALA A 329 2.88 23.19 -24.13
CA ALA A 329 3.64 24.42 -23.93
C ALA A 329 4.69 24.63 -25.06
N PRO A 330 4.27 24.89 -26.30
CA PRO A 330 5.15 24.88 -27.47
C PRO A 330 6.20 26.02 -27.50
N ALA A 331 6.03 27.06 -26.67
CA ALA A 331 7.00 28.14 -26.54
C ALA A 331 8.16 27.80 -25.58
N SER A 332 7.98 26.78 -24.73
CA SER A 332 8.98 26.36 -23.76
C SER A 332 10.15 25.64 -24.43
N GLN A 333 11.37 25.92 -23.98
CA GLN A 333 12.59 25.34 -24.54
C GLN A 333 12.95 23.97 -23.93
N VAL A 334 12.43 23.69 -22.74
CA VAL A 334 12.66 22.46 -21.98
C VAL A 334 11.41 22.15 -21.17
N SER A 335 10.95 20.90 -21.19
CA SER A 335 9.90 20.40 -20.30
C SER A 335 10.51 19.47 -19.26
N ILE A 336 10.16 19.65 -17.98
CA ILE A 336 10.70 18.84 -16.89
C ILE A 336 9.57 18.36 -15.99
N VAL A 337 9.56 17.08 -15.65
CA VAL A 337 8.68 16.51 -14.63
C VAL A 337 9.46 15.56 -13.73
N ASN A 338 9.22 15.62 -12.42
CA ASN A 338 9.83 14.67 -11.49
C ASN A 338 9.09 13.33 -11.55
N SER A 339 9.84 12.23 -11.44
CA SER A 339 9.33 10.86 -11.63
C SER A 339 8.35 10.45 -10.53
N GLY A 340 8.43 11.06 -9.35
CA GLY A 340 7.49 10.87 -8.26
C GLY A 340 6.07 11.36 -8.57
N SER A 341 5.90 12.20 -9.60
CA SER A 341 4.58 12.61 -10.10
C SER A 341 3.90 11.52 -10.92
N ILE A 342 4.64 10.51 -11.39
CA ILE A 342 4.14 9.34 -12.11
C ILE A 342 3.89 8.23 -11.10
N ARG A 343 2.62 7.86 -10.87
CA ARG A 343 2.18 6.99 -9.77
C ARG A 343 1.60 5.65 -10.22
N LEU A 344 1.68 5.35 -11.52
CA LEU A 344 1.02 4.19 -12.10
C LEU A 344 1.50 2.86 -11.53
N ASP A 345 2.83 2.77 -11.39
CA ASP A 345 3.57 1.58 -10.99
C ASP A 345 3.16 0.30 -11.74
N ASP A 346 3.15 0.41 -13.07
CA ASP A 346 2.59 -0.60 -13.97
C ASP A 346 3.26 -0.57 -15.35
N ILE A 347 3.07 -1.64 -16.12
CA ILE A 347 3.31 -1.66 -17.56
C ILE A 347 1.95 -1.65 -18.27
N LEU A 348 1.59 -0.53 -18.90
CA LEU A 348 0.32 -0.44 -19.62
C LEU A 348 0.36 -1.26 -20.90
N GLN A 349 -0.52 -2.23 -20.99
CA GLN A 349 -0.82 -2.95 -22.22
C GLN A 349 -1.99 -2.28 -22.95
N ALA A 350 -1.94 -2.25 -24.28
CA ALA A 350 -3.08 -1.76 -25.05
C ALA A 350 -4.30 -2.71 -24.92
N PRO A 351 -5.54 -2.20 -24.92
CA PRO A 351 -5.89 -0.79 -25.09
C PRO A 351 -5.61 0.05 -23.83
N VAL A 352 -5.07 1.26 -24.02
CA VAL A 352 -4.88 2.25 -22.96
C VAL A 352 -6.04 3.23 -22.96
N THR A 353 -6.60 3.48 -21.78
CA THR A 353 -7.75 4.36 -21.57
C THR A 353 -7.35 5.72 -20.99
N GLN A 354 -8.27 6.70 -20.98
CA GLN A 354 -8.04 7.93 -20.21
C GLN A 354 -7.87 7.64 -18.71
N TYR A 355 -8.55 6.62 -18.17
CA TYR A 355 -8.36 6.23 -16.77
C TYR A 355 -6.90 5.88 -16.48
N ASP A 356 -6.24 5.15 -17.37
CA ASP A 356 -4.82 4.78 -17.22
C ASP A 356 -3.91 6.00 -17.11
N ILE A 357 -4.19 7.06 -17.86
CA ILE A 357 -3.43 8.33 -17.77
C ILE A 357 -3.76 9.08 -16.48
N ILE A 358 -5.04 9.14 -16.11
CA ILE A 358 -5.47 9.84 -14.89
C ILE A 358 -4.86 9.18 -13.65
N ARG A 359 -4.85 7.84 -13.57
CA ARG A 359 -4.20 7.13 -12.47
C ARG A 359 -2.67 7.20 -12.54
N ALA A 360 -2.08 7.35 -13.73
CA ALA A 360 -0.63 7.56 -13.87
C ALA A 360 -0.18 8.93 -13.35
N LEU A 361 -1.00 9.97 -13.50
CA LEU A 361 -0.70 11.35 -13.09
C LEU A 361 -1.81 11.90 -12.15
N PRO A 362 -2.00 11.29 -10.96
CA PRO A 362 -3.22 11.47 -10.16
C PRO A 362 -3.28 12.83 -9.43
N PHE A 363 -2.20 13.60 -9.43
CA PHE A 363 -2.11 14.85 -8.66
C PHE A 363 -2.85 16.03 -9.32
N GLY A 364 -3.22 15.93 -10.61
CA GLY A 364 -4.07 16.92 -11.28
C GLY A 364 -3.51 18.35 -11.34
N GLY A 365 -2.20 18.52 -11.18
CA GLY A 365 -1.53 19.82 -11.30
C GLY A 365 -1.50 20.32 -12.76
N SER A 366 -1.51 21.63 -12.95
CA SER A 366 -1.33 22.25 -14.27
C SER A 366 0.14 22.26 -14.68
N ILE A 367 0.40 22.33 -15.98
CA ILE A 367 1.72 22.68 -16.51
C ILE A 367 1.96 24.17 -16.19
N MET A 368 3.16 24.50 -15.70
CA MET A 368 3.58 25.87 -15.43
C MET A 368 4.76 26.22 -16.32
N GLU A 369 4.66 27.33 -17.05
CA GLU A 369 5.75 27.88 -17.86
C GLU A 369 6.46 28.96 -17.05
N VAL A 370 7.80 28.87 -16.96
CA VAL A 370 8.61 29.81 -16.18
C VAL A 370 9.88 30.19 -16.93
N ASP A 371 10.23 31.48 -16.89
CA ASP A 371 11.53 31.95 -17.34
C ASP A 371 12.58 31.69 -16.27
N MET A 372 13.75 31.19 -16.68
CA MET A 372 14.81 30.81 -15.75
C MET A 372 16.20 31.06 -16.35
N LYS A 373 17.13 31.49 -15.51
CA LYS A 373 18.55 31.54 -15.90
C LYS A 373 19.09 30.13 -16.14
N GLY A 374 19.87 29.94 -17.20
CA GLY A 374 20.51 28.65 -17.50
C GLY A 374 21.35 28.09 -16.34
N SER A 375 21.90 28.95 -15.48
CA SER A 375 22.60 28.52 -14.26
C SER A 375 21.71 27.84 -13.24
N VAL A 376 20.45 28.28 -13.10
CA VAL A 376 19.46 27.67 -12.20
C VAL A 376 18.92 26.38 -12.81
N LEU A 377 18.68 26.35 -14.13
CA LEU A 377 18.30 25.14 -14.85
C LEU A 377 19.35 24.03 -14.66
N LYS A 378 20.63 24.37 -14.79
CA LYS A 378 21.73 23.42 -14.54
C LYS A 378 21.67 22.84 -13.12
N GLN A 379 21.44 23.67 -12.10
CA GLN A 379 21.33 23.20 -10.72
C GLN A 379 20.14 22.25 -10.52
N ILE A 380 19.01 22.51 -11.18
CA ILE A 380 17.84 21.62 -11.15
C ILE A 380 18.16 20.27 -11.77
N LEU A 381 18.80 20.26 -12.95
CA LEU A 381 19.19 19.02 -13.62
C LEU A 381 20.23 18.23 -12.79
N ASP A 382 21.21 18.91 -12.21
CA ASP A 382 22.20 18.30 -11.31
C ASP A 382 21.53 17.69 -10.06
N ALA A 383 20.51 18.34 -9.50
CA ALA A 383 19.71 17.79 -8.41
C ALA A 383 18.91 16.55 -8.85
N GLY A 384 18.33 16.58 -10.05
CA GLY A 384 17.65 15.43 -10.64
C GLY A 384 18.53 14.19 -10.77
N VAL A 385 19.79 14.35 -11.19
CA VAL A 385 20.77 13.25 -11.26
C VAL A 385 21.07 12.67 -9.88
N LYS A 386 21.20 13.52 -8.85
CA LYS A 386 21.42 13.07 -7.46
C LYS A 386 20.24 12.30 -6.88
N ASN A 387 19.05 12.48 -7.45
CA ASN A 387 17.81 11.83 -7.02
C ASN A 387 17.55 10.48 -7.73
N LEU A 388 18.55 9.89 -8.39
CA LEU A 388 18.43 8.57 -9.02
C LEU A 388 17.83 7.54 -8.05
N GLY A 389 16.81 6.80 -8.50
CA GLY A 389 16.10 5.81 -7.70
C GLY A 389 15.00 6.39 -6.80
N THR A 390 14.85 7.72 -6.74
CA THR A 390 13.85 8.40 -5.91
C THR A 390 12.83 9.16 -6.76
N GLY A 391 11.72 9.58 -6.16
CA GLY A 391 10.70 10.39 -6.84
C GLY A 391 11.20 11.76 -7.31
N GLY A 392 12.37 12.22 -6.85
CA GLY A 392 12.99 13.47 -7.31
C GLY A 392 13.76 13.35 -8.63
N PHE A 393 13.90 12.14 -9.20
CA PHE A 393 14.57 11.95 -10.48
C PHE A 393 13.79 12.67 -11.59
N LEU A 394 14.47 13.41 -12.46
CA LEU A 394 13.82 14.27 -13.46
C LEU A 394 13.71 13.58 -14.82
N GLN A 395 12.53 13.69 -15.42
CA GLN A 395 12.22 13.33 -16.79
C GLN A 395 12.15 14.63 -17.60
N TYR A 396 12.84 14.63 -18.74
CA TYR A 396 12.95 15.75 -19.68
C TYR A 396 13.50 15.26 -21.01
#